data_AF-A0A955WX03-F1
#
_entry.id   AF-A0A955WX03-F1
#
_cell.length_a   1.000
_cell.length_b   1.000
_cell.length_c   1.000
_cell.angle_alpha   90.00
_cell.angle_beta   90.00
_cell.angle_gamma   90.00
#
_symmetry.space_group_name_H-M   'P 1'
#
loop_
_entity.id
_entity.type
_entity.pdbx_description
1 polymer ?
#
loop_
_entity_poly.entity_id
_entity_poly.type
_entity_poly.pdbx_seq_one_letter_code
_entity_poly.pdbx_strand_id
1 'polypeptide(L)'
;MRPIRLLLAFALSLGCTPNPQGPPGRTDAPPATGESVCFDGDGAHCLPVIPGPPADPDYQYTGRFPAPARWIDRDRVGDGAKVAASFALKELFNPSAEGRFVALSPSAVSALQRVRDDWHQRTGAGLRITSGFRSPGRNAAVGGVANSRHTYGDAFDFKPTTGQWDQPTRLAMLQLCKAHGFNERLAYSPAKGGHVHCAMDPGQAWRDGKVGFDAWIVRAEDGSWKAEWAGLEAEGEPALVWRVEGVEAPPVEGLTFTAPEGASKVLLTVADVAFCEAPIDATGRIPCETNAAAAAPTPAEKAPAS
;
A
#
# COMPACT_ATOMS: atom_id res chain seq x y z
N MET A 1 23.20 -34.75 72.81
CA MET A 1 23.07 -33.46 72.08
C MET A 1 22.67 -33.77 70.65
N ARG A 2 21.55 -33.17 70.20
CA ARG A 2 20.84 -33.39 68.92
C ARG A 2 21.22 -32.29 67.89
N PRO A 3 20.82 -32.40 66.61
CA PRO A 3 21.63 -32.10 65.42
C PRO A 3 21.39 -30.70 64.80
N ILE A 4 22.23 -30.30 63.84
CA ILE A 4 21.96 -29.16 62.95
C ILE A 4 21.65 -29.68 61.54
N ARG A 5 20.38 -29.54 61.15
CA ARG A 5 19.89 -29.61 59.76
C ARG A 5 19.92 -28.21 59.17
N LEU A 6 20.50 -28.05 57.99
CA LEU A 6 20.47 -26.82 57.20
C LEU A 6 19.13 -26.76 56.44
N LEU A 7 18.26 -25.82 56.81
CA LEU A 7 17.03 -25.52 56.07
C LEU A 7 17.32 -24.41 55.05
N LEU A 8 16.98 -24.68 53.78
CA LEU A 8 16.89 -23.70 52.70
C LEU A 8 15.62 -22.86 52.91
N ALA A 9 15.76 -21.54 53.07
CA ALA A 9 14.63 -20.61 53.14
C ALA A 9 14.33 -20.03 51.75
N PHE A 10 13.10 -20.26 51.28
CA PHE A 10 12.48 -19.55 50.16
C PHE A 10 12.19 -18.10 50.55
N ALA A 11 12.70 -17.14 49.81
CA ALA A 11 12.29 -15.74 49.91
C ALA A 11 11.05 -15.52 49.03
N LEU A 12 9.87 -15.34 49.66
CA LEU A 12 8.71 -14.73 49.02
C LEU A 12 8.95 -13.21 48.91
N SER A 13 8.91 -12.69 47.68
CA SER A 13 8.83 -11.25 47.43
C SER A 13 7.42 -10.75 47.75
N LEU A 14 7.38 -9.69 48.55
CA LEU A 14 6.21 -8.93 48.95
C LEU A 14 5.51 -8.30 47.74
N GLY A 15 4.17 -8.28 47.79
CA GLY A 15 3.30 -7.78 46.74
C GLY A 15 3.21 -6.25 46.68
N CYS A 16 3.04 -5.74 45.46
CA CYS A 16 2.49 -4.42 45.22
C CYS A 16 0.96 -4.49 45.29
N THR A 17 0.35 -3.72 46.18
CA THR A 17 -1.09 -3.43 46.17
C THR A 17 -1.40 -2.35 45.14
N PRO A 18 -2.39 -2.53 44.24
CA PRO A 18 -2.83 -1.45 43.37
C PRO A 18 -3.69 -0.42 44.12
N ASN A 19 -3.43 0.85 43.82
CA ASN A 19 -4.16 2.03 44.28
C ASN A 19 -5.58 2.07 43.69
N PRO A 20 -6.68 2.09 44.48
CA PRO A 20 -8.03 2.05 43.95
C PRO A 20 -8.62 3.47 43.91
N GLN A 21 -8.36 4.23 42.84
CA GLN A 21 -9.09 5.47 42.52
C GLN A 21 -8.78 5.94 41.10
N GLY A 22 -9.28 5.21 40.11
CA GLY A 22 -9.47 5.72 38.74
C GLY A 22 -10.91 6.27 38.57
N PRO A 23 -11.16 7.18 37.62
CA PRO A 23 -12.48 7.78 37.41
C PRO A 23 -13.56 6.72 37.09
N PRO A 24 -14.81 6.93 37.52
CA PRO A 24 -15.87 5.93 37.38
C PRO A 24 -16.33 5.86 35.92
N GLY A 25 -16.19 4.70 35.29
CA GLY A 25 -16.78 4.43 33.97
C GLY A 25 -15.98 3.56 32.99
N ARG A 26 -14.81 3.04 33.36
CA ARG A 26 -14.10 2.03 32.55
C ARG A 26 -14.24 0.66 33.19
N THR A 27 -15.05 -0.21 32.61
CA THR A 27 -14.97 -1.64 32.91
C THR A 27 -13.72 -2.17 32.22
N ASP A 28 -12.58 -2.11 32.91
CA ASP A 28 -11.32 -2.77 32.53
C ASP A 28 -11.43 -4.30 32.69
N ALA A 29 -12.54 -4.90 32.29
CA ALA A 29 -12.61 -6.34 32.14
C ALA A 29 -11.73 -6.69 30.92
N PRO A 30 -10.59 -7.38 31.11
CA PRO A 30 -9.79 -7.80 29.97
C PRO A 30 -10.65 -8.71 29.09
N PRO A 31 -10.82 -8.44 27.79
CA PRO A 31 -11.51 -9.38 26.90
C PRO A 31 -10.78 -10.73 26.95
N ALA A 32 -11.58 -11.80 26.91
CA ALA A 32 -11.14 -13.16 27.13
C ALA A 32 -9.90 -13.54 26.29
N THR A 33 -9.02 -14.28 26.94
CA THR A 33 -7.81 -14.99 26.51
C THR A 33 -7.74 -15.46 25.05
N GLY A 34 -6.58 -15.23 24.39
CA GLY A 34 -5.87 -16.28 23.66
C GLY A 34 -5.66 -16.13 22.15
N GLU A 35 -6.41 -15.29 21.44
CA GLU A 35 -6.26 -15.21 19.98
C GLU A 35 -5.06 -14.35 19.56
N SER A 36 -4.31 -14.85 18.58
CA SER A 36 -3.21 -14.13 17.94
C SER A 36 -3.40 -14.09 16.43
N VAL A 37 -2.86 -13.05 15.80
CA VAL A 37 -2.78 -12.93 14.34
C VAL A 37 -1.31 -12.89 13.94
N CYS A 38 -0.94 -13.73 12.97
CA CYS A 38 0.42 -13.82 12.42
C CYS A 38 0.43 -13.18 11.02
N PHE A 39 1.43 -12.35 10.73
CA PHE A 39 1.37 -11.39 9.63
C PHE A 39 2.21 -11.73 8.39
N ASP A 40 3.04 -12.76 8.46
CA ASP A 40 3.95 -13.19 7.40
C ASP A 40 3.89 -14.69 7.12
N GLY A 41 2.94 -15.38 7.75
CA GLY A 41 2.70 -16.81 7.55
C GLY A 41 3.79 -17.74 8.09
N ASP A 42 4.90 -17.20 8.60
CA ASP A 42 6.01 -17.98 9.16
C ASP A 42 5.80 -18.32 10.66
N GLY A 43 4.81 -17.68 11.30
CA GLY A 43 4.48 -17.87 12.71
C GLY A 43 5.42 -17.15 13.70
N ALA A 44 6.42 -16.42 13.22
CA ALA A 44 7.36 -15.64 14.03
C ALA A 44 6.79 -14.26 14.39
N HIS A 45 5.92 -13.68 13.56
CA HIS A 45 5.36 -12.35 13.77
C HIS A 45 3.88 -12.41 14.14
N CYS A 46 3.59 -13.01 15.31
CA CYS A 46 2.24 -13.14 15.84
C CYS A 46 1.99 -12.15 16.99
N LEU A 47 0.92 -11.37 16.91
CA LEU A 47 0.50 -10.44 17.97
C LEU A 47 -0.83 -10.86 18.59
N PRO A 48 -1.02 -10.69 19.90
CA PRO A 48 -2.31 -10.92 20.54
C PRO A 48 -3.34 -9.90 20.02
N VAL A 49 -4.57 -10.35 19.84
CA VAL A 49 -5.68 -9.52 19.37
C VAL A 49 -6.89 -9.58 20.31
N ILE A 50 -7.76 -8.58 20.19
CA ILE A 50 -9.08 -8.55 20.82
C ILE A 50 -10.18 -8.63 19.74
N PRO A 51 -11.34 -9.24 20.05
CA PRO A 51 -12.44 -9.36 19.11
C PRO A 51 -13.26 -8.07 18.98
N GLY A 52 -13.77 -7.82 17.76
CA GLY A 52 -14.70 -6.74 17.44
C GLY A 52 -14.07 -5.35 17.43
N PRO A 53 -14.71 -4.35 16.79
CA PRO A 53 -14.26 -2.97 16.91
C PRO A 53 -14.26 -2.56 18.39
N PRO A 54 -13.24 -1.80 18.84
CA PRO A 54 -13.23 -1.25 20.18
C PRO A 54 -14.52 -0.47 20.47
N ALA A 55 -15.00 -0.54 21.72
CA ALA A 55 -16.12 0.24 22.21
C ALA A 55 -15.73 1.72 22.43
N ASP A 56 -15.16 2.32 21.38
CA ASP A 56 -14.61 3.66 21.34
C ASP A 56 -15.25 4.40 20.14
N PRO A 57 -15.74 5.64 20.33
CA PRO A 57 -16.35 6.44 19.26
C PRO A 57 -15.46 6.65 18.03
N ASP A 58 -14.13 6.60 18.17
CA ASP A 58 -13.21 6.75 17.03
C ASP A 58 -13.21 5.52 16.11
N TYR A 59 -13.83 4.42 16.53
CA TYR A 59 -13.85 3.13 15.83
C TYR A 59 -15.23 2.76 15.29
N GLN A 60 -16.09 3.75 15.08
CA GLN A 60 -17.41 3.57 14.47
C GLN A 60 -17.28 3.51 12.94
N TYR A 61 -17.67 2.37 12.36
CA TYR A 61 -17.67 2.16 10.91
C TYR A 61 -19.04 2.46 10.33
N THR A 62 -19.09 3.37 9.36
CA THR A 62 -20.30 3.73 8.61
C THR A 62 -20.18 3.39 7.11
N GLY A 63 -19.05 2.78 6.72
CA GLY A 63 -18.76 2.41 5.34
C GLY A 63 -19.47 1.14 4.87
N ARG A 64 -19.23 0.79 3.61
CA ARG A 64 -19.85 -0.38 2.94
C ARG A 64 -19.26 -1.72 3.36
N PHE A 65 -18.09 -1.71 3.99
CA PHE A 65 -17.39 -2.93 4.40
C PHE A 65 -17.62 -3.22 5.87
N PRO A 66 -17.64 -4.50 6.28
CA PRO A 66 -17.69 -4.83 7.70
C PRO A 66 -16.45 -4.29 8.42
N ALA A 67 -16.64 -3.88 9.67
CA ALA A 67 -15.54 -3.51 10.54
C ALA A 67 -14.57 -4.70 10.71
N PRO A 68 -13.26 -4.45 10.88
CA PRO A 68 -12.30 -5.49 11.24
C PRO A 68 -12.76 -6.29 12.47
N ALA A 69 -12.64 -7.60 12.40
CA ALA A 69 -13.06 -8.50 13.47
C ALA A 69 -12.00 -8.65 14.57
N ARG A 70 -10.74 -8.29 14.30
CA ARG A 70 -9.58 -8.50 15.18
C ARG A 70 -8.73 -7.25 15.25
N TRP A 71 -8.35 -6.89 16.47
CA TRP A 71 -7.68 -5.62 16.76
C TRP A 71 -6.48 -5.82 17.65
N ILE A 72 -5.38 -5.16 17.31
CA ILE A 72 -4.19 -5.09 18.13
C ILE A 72 -4.37 -3.94 19.13
N ASP A 73 -4.16 -4.23 20.41
CA ASP A 73 -4.12 -3.22 21.46
C ASP A 73 -2.66 -2.76 21.66
N ARG A 74 -2.33 -1.52 21.23
CA ARG A 74 -0.95 -1.01 21.31
C ARG A 74 -0.40 -1.01 22.72
N ASP A 75 -1.26 -0.71 23.71
CA ASP A 75 -0.82 -0.52 25.09
C ASP A 75 -0.36 -1.86 25.67
N ARG A 76 -0.85 -2.97 25.10
CA ARG A 76 -0.48 -4.33 25.47
C ARG A 76 0.75 -4.85 24.73
N VAL A 77 0.88 -4.56 23.43
CA VAL A 77 1.96 -5.15 22.61
C VAL A 77 3.19 -4.25 22.49
N GLY A 78 3.02 -2.94 22.67
CA GLY A 78 4.04 -1.93 22.44
C GLY A 78 4.21 -1.57 20.95
N ASP A 79 4.42 -0.29 20.70
CA ASP A 79 4.61 0.29 19.36
C ASP A 79 5.80 -0.31 18.57
N GLY A 80 6.79 -0.88 19.27
CA GLY A 80 7.96 -1.53 18.67
C GLY A 80 7.74 -2.98 18.25
N ALA A 81 6.57 -3.57 18.54
CA ALA A 81 6.27 -4.96 18.19
C ALA A 81 6.41 -5.19 16.69
N LYS A 82 7.04 -6.30 16.30
CA LYS A 82 7.25 -6.63 14.89
C LYS A 82 6.00 -7.27 14.31
N VAL A 83 5.59 -6.78 13.14
CA VAL A 83 4.49 -7.30 12.32
C VAL A 83 5.00 -7.91 11.02
N ALA A 84 6.27 -7.74 10.70
CA ALA A 84 7.01 -8.50 9.72
C ALA A 84 8.50 -8.31 9.99
N ALA A 85 9.36 -9.06 9.30
CA ALA A 85 10.82 -8.95 9.44
C ALA A 85 11.30 -7.48 9.40
N SER A 86 10.83 -6.73 8.41
CA SER A 86 11.24 -5.34 8.21
C SER A 86 10.32 -4.31 8.85
N PHE A 87 9.18 -4.69 9.44
CA PHE A 87 8.16 -3.75 9.90
C PHE A 87 7.86 -3.86 11.39
N ALA A 88 8.00 -2.74 12.11
CA ALA A 88 7.40 -2.55 13.42
C ALA A 88 5.98 -1.97 13.32
N LEU A 89 5.14 -2.21 14.32
CA LEU A 89 3.76 -1.73 14.38
C LEU A 89 3.66 -0.22 14.17
N LYS A 90 4.54 0.57 14.81
CA LYS A 90 4.61 2.04 14.66
C LYS A 90 4.99 2.55 13.27
N GLU A 91 5.46 1.68 12.36
CA GLU A 91 5.68 2.10 10.98
C GLU A 91 4.38 2.07 10.18
N LEU A 92 3.44 1.20 10.56
CA LEU A 92 2.16 1.01 9.88
C LEU A 92 1.01 1.75 10.56
N PHE A 93 1.35 2.66 11.48
CA PHE A 93 0.43 3.40 12.31
C PHE A 93 1.12 4.61 12.94
N ASN A 94 0.44 5.74 13.05
CA ASN A 94 0.88 6.92 13.76
C ASN A 94 0.34 6.96 15.21
N PRO A 95 1.16 6.58 16.23
CA PRO A 95 0.76 6.47 17.64
C PRO A 95 0.11 7.73 18.20
N SER A 96 0.55 8.90 17.75
CA SER A 96 0.09 10.19 18.28
C SER A 96 -1.23 10.67 17.67
N ALA A 97 -1.75 9.98 16.65
CA ALA A 97 -2.74 10.54 15.75
C ALA A 97 -3.96 9.65 15.48
N GLU A 98 -3.81 8.34 15.58
CA GLU A 98 -4.74 7.38 14.97
C GLU A 98 -5.45 6.47 16.01
N GLY A 99 -5.30 6.76 17.32
CA GLY A 99 -5.98 6.05 18.42
C GLY A 99 -5.18 4.93 19.10
N ARG A 100 -5.79 4.13 19.98
CA ARG A 100 -5.13 3.05 20.74
C ARG A 100 -5.06 1.72 19.98
N PHE A 101 -6.13 1.37 19.30
CA PHE A 101 -6.30 0.08 18.65
C PHE A 101 -5.95 0.16 17.18
N VAL A 102 -5.34 -0.91 16.66
CA VAL A 102 -4.88 -1.00 15.27
C VAL A 102 -5.48 -2.23 14.62
N ALA A 103 -6.13 -2.07 13.48
CA ALA A 103 -6.47 -3.20 12.61
C ALA A 103 -5.39 -3.32 11.53
N LEU A 104 -4.89 -4.52 11.30
CA LEU A 104 -3.97 -4.84 10.21
C LEU A 104 -4.38 -6.14 9.55
N SER A 105 -4.36 -6.16 8.22
CA SER A 105 -4.58 -7.37 7.44
C SER A 105 -3.26 -8.15 7.30
N PRO A 106 -3.21 -9.43 7.71
CA PRO A 106 -2.03 -10.29 7.52
C PRO A 106 -1.55 -10.35 6.08
N SER A 107 -2.47 -10.55 5.13
CA SER A 107 -2.11 -10.65 3.72
C SER A 107 -1.53 -9.34 3.19
N ALA A 108 -2.07 -8.20 3.64
CA ALA A 108 -1.59 -6.89 3.21
C ALA A 108 -0.22 -6.57 3.80
N VAL A 109 0.04 -6.89 5.07
CA VAL A 109 1.37 -6.73 5.69
C VAL A 109 2.40 -7.65 5.04
N SER A 110 2.04 -8.92 4.80
CA SER A 110 2.88 -9.86 4.02
C SER A 110 3.23 -9.32 2.64
N ALA A 111 2.25 -8.74 1.93
CA ALA A 111 2.48 -8.15 0.62
C ALA A 111 3.37 -6.92 0.68
N LEU A 112 3.18 -6.05 1.67
CA LEU A 112 4.02 -4.88 1.90
C LEU A 112 5.47 -5.27 2.22
N GLN A 113 5.69 -6.35 2.98
CA GLN A 113 7.02 -6.92 3.22
C GLN A 113 7.72 -7.25 1.91
N ARG A 114 7.06 -8.00 1.02
CA ARG A 114 7.63 -8.35 -0.29
C ARG A 114 7.85 -7.12 -1.18
N VAL A 115 6.98 -6.11 -1.13
CA VAL A 115 7.20 -4.83 -1.83
C VAL A 115 8.48 -4.15 -1.34
N ARG A 116 8.72 -4.09 -0.03
CA ARG A 116 9.94 -3.49 0.55
C ARG A 116 11.19 -4.29 0.18
N ASP A 117 11.11 -5.62 0.22
CA ASP A 117 12.22 -6.50 -0.13
C ASP A 117 12.61 -6.35 -1.61
N ASP A 118 11.63 -6.42 -2.52
CA ASP A 118 11.88 -6.26 -3.96
C ASP A 118 12.40 -4.86 -4.30
N TRP A 119 11.85 -3.82 -3.68
CA TRP A 119 12.33 -2.45 -3.87
C TRP A 119 13.79 -2.31 -3.43
N HIS A 120 14.12 -2.85 -2.25
CA HIS A 120 15.47 -2.83 -1.72
C HIS A 120 16.43 -3.62 -2.61
N GLN A 121 16.03 -4.80 -3.08
CA GLN A 121 16.85 -5.62 -3.98
C GLN A 121 17.13 -4.91 -5.31
N ARG A 122 16.16 -4.18 -5.87
CA ARG A 122 16.29 -3.49 -7.17
C ARG A 122 17.10 -2.20 -7.08
N THR A 123 17.01 -1.49 -5.96
CA THR A 123 17.47 -0.09 -5.88
C THR A 123 18.52 0.17 -4.79
N GLY A 124 18.68 -0.75 -3.84
CA GLY A 124 19.44 -0.54 -2.61
C GLY A 124 18.79 0.42 -1.61
N ALA A 125 17.68 1.06 -1.96
CA ALA A 125 16.97 2.01 -1.10
C ALA A 125 15.93 1.31 -0.21
N GLY A 126 15.61 1.92 0.93
CA GLY A 126 14.49 1.49 1.78
C GLY A 126 13.16 2.11 1.33
N LEU A 127 12.07 1.68 1.97
CA LEU A 127 10.75 2.31 1.86
C LEU A 127 10.37 2.97 3.18
N ARG A 128 9.94 4.22 3.12
CA ARG A 128 9.30 4.93 4.23
C ARG A 128 7.79 4.83 4.09
N ILE A 129 7.13 4.22 5.08
CA ILE A 129 5.68 4.26 5.19
C ILE A 129 5.28 5.65 5.72
N THR A 130 4.37 6.30 5.02
CA THR A 130 3.85 7.63 5.36
C THR A 130 2.46 7.54 5.98
N SER A 131 1.70 6.49 5.69
CA SER A 131 0.44 6.17 6.38
C SER A 131 0.14 4.68 6.26
N GLY A 132 -0.45 4.10 7.31
CA GLY A 132 -0.92 2.71 7.33
C GLY A 132 -2.36 2.64 7.84
N PHE A 133 -2.61 1.92 8.93
CA PHE A 133 -3.94 1.90 9.54
C PHE A 133 -4.33 3.30 10.06
N ARG A 134 -5.62 3.66 9.98
CA ARG A 134 -6.15 4.92 10.50
C ARG A 134 -7.51 4.67 11.14
N SER A 135 -7.76 5.14 12.35
CA SER A 135 -9.10 5.01 12.94
C SER A 135 -10.15 5.72 12.07
N PRO A 136 -11.40 5.21 12.00
CA PRO A 136 -12.51 5.88 11.34
C PRO A 136 -12.69 7.35 11.75
N GLY A 137 -12.60 7.65 13.06
CA GLY A 137 -12.69 9.01 13.60
C GLY A 137 -11.58 9.91 13.06
N ARG A 138 -10.33 9.43 13.05
CA ARG A 138 -9.20 10.16 12.48
C ARG A 138 -9.35 10.35 10.97
N ASN A 139 -9.83 9.33 10.26
CA ASN A 139 -10.08 9.40 8.82
C ASN A 139 -11.09 10.51 8.50
N ALA A 140 -12.20 10.58 9.23
CA ALA A 140 -13.18 11.65 9.08
C ALA A 140 -12.59 13.04 9.40
N ALA A 141 -11.81 13.15 10.49
CA ALA A 141 -11.20 14.42 10.91
C ALA A 141 -10.23 15.03 9.88
N VAL A 142 -9.58 14.20 9.05
CA VAL A 142 -8.70 14.67 7.96
C VAL A 142 -9.42 14.79 6.61
N GLY A 143 -10.75 14.64 6.56
CA GLY A 143 -11.52 14.68 5.32
C GLY A 143 -11.35 13.44 4.44
N GLY A 144 -10.96 12.31 5.02
CA GLY A 144 -10.84 11.03 4.31
C GLY A 144 -12.19 10.46 3.88
N VAL A 145 -12.16 9.65 2.82
CA VAL A 145 -13.38 9.01 2.29
C VAL A 145 -13.88 7.92 3.23
N ALA A 146 -15.21 7.77 3.35
CA ALA A 146 -15.84 6.83 4.29
C ALA A 146 -15.43 5.35 4.07
N ASN A 147 -15.08 4.99 2.84
CA ASN A 147 -14.67 3.64 2.47
C ASN A 147 -13.15 3.49 2.31
N SER A 148 -12.36 4.37 2.92
CA SER A 148 -10.90 4.32 2.83
C SER A 148 -10.35 3.00 3.37
N ARG A 149 -9.53 2.31 2.58
CA ARG A 149 -8.90 1.05 2.97
C ARG A 149 -7.92 1.19 4.14
N HIS A 150 -7.42 2.39 4.42
CA HIS A 150 -6.63 2.67 5.63
C HIS A 150 -7.41 2.36 6.91
N THR A 151 -8.74 2.54 6.92
CA THR A 151 -9.55 2.21 8.09
C THR A 151 -9.81 0.73 8.25
N TYR A 152 -9.46 -0.11 7.28
CA TYR A 152 -9.63 -1.56 7.35
C TYR A 152 -8.31 -2.30 7.57
N GLY A 153 -7.19 -1.58 7.63
CA GLY A 153 -5.88 -2.14 7.94
C GLY A 153 -5.19 -2.82 6.76
N ASP A 154 -5.64 -2.56 5.54
CA ASP A 154 -5.11 -3.17 4.32
C ASP A 154 -4.74 -2.17 3.24
N ALA A 155 -4.44 -0.93 3.65
CA ALA A 155 -3.83 0.09 2.80
C ALA A 155 -2.58 0.68 3.41
N PHE A 156 -1.62 0.99 2.54
CA PHE A 156 -0.36 1.62 2.92
C PHE A 156 0.02 2.69 1.91
N ASP A 157 0.38 3.86 2.43
CA ASP A 157 1.01 4.94 1.68
C ASP A 157 2.50 4.90 1.96
N PHE A 158 3.33 4.91 0.92
CA PHE A 158 4.77 4.85 1.09
C PHE A 158 5.55 5.46 -0.07
N LYS A 159 6.82 5.75 0.21
CA LYS A 159 7.79 6.32 -0.75
C LYS A 159 9.21 5.84 -0.44
N PRO A 160 10.16 5.91 -1.38
CA PRO A 160 11.55 5.57 -1.12
C PRO A 160 12.15 6.45 -0.03
N THR A 161 13.07 5.89 0.74
CA THR A 161 13.84 6.67 1.73
C THR A 161 14.83 7.63 1.09
N THR A 162 15.24 7.33 -0.13
CA THR A 162 16.26 8.05 -0.91
C THR A 162 15.90 7.98 -2.40
N GLY A 163 16.45 8.90 -3.20
CA GLY A 163 16.16 9.00 -4.63
C GLY A 163 15.13 10.08 -4.95
N GLN A 164 14.93 10.35 -6.24
CA GLN A 164 13.98 11.34 -6.72
C GLN A 164 12.56 10.78 -6.67
N TRP A 165 11.58 11.61 -6.29
CA TRP A 165 10.16 11.27 -6.44
C TRP A 165 9.69 11.63 -7.85
N ASP A 166 10.29 10.99 -8.84
CA ASP A 166 9.96 11.16 -10.26
C ASP A 166 8.93 10.12 -10.75
N GLN A 167 8.52 10.26 -12.00
CA GLN A 167 7.50 9.41 -12.62
C GLN A 167 7.97 7.94 -12.76
N PRO A 168 9.21 7.62 -13.21
CA PRO A 168 9.69 6.24 -13.25
C PRO A 168 9.67 5.54 -11.89
N THR A 169 10.09 6.25 -10.83
CA THR A 169 10.04 5.74 -9.46
C THR A 169 8.61 5.37 -9.04
N ARG A 170 7.64 6.25 -9.32
CA ARG A 170 6.23 5.99 -9.01
C ARG A 170 5.70 4.77 -9.74
N LEU A 171 6.02 4.62 -11.03
CA LEU A 171 5.56 3.47 -11.82
C LEU A 171 6.12 2.15 -11.29
N ALA A 172 7.42 2.11 -11.04
CA ALA A 172 8.07 0.91 -10.51
C ALA A 172 7.43 0.44 -9.20
N MET A 173 7.06 1.39 -8.33
CA MET A 173 6.37 1.07 -7.07
C MET A 173 4.93 0.58 -7.27
N LEU A 174 4.17 1.17 -8.20
CA LEU A 174 2.83 0.67 -8.55
C LEU A 174 2.89 -0.75 -9.12
N GLN A 175 3.88 -1.05 -9.96
CA GLN A 175 4.11 -2.38 -10.49
C GLN A 175 4.44 -3.40 -9.38
N LEU A 176 5.27 -3.02 -8.40
CA LEU A 176 5.52 -3.86 -7.23
C LEU A 176 4.24 -4.14 -6.43
N CYS A 177 3.41 -3.12 -6.21
CA CYS A 177 2.13 -3.33 -5.53
C CYS A 177 1.23 -4.32 -6.27
N LYS A 178 1.14 -4.19 -7.60
CA LYS A 178 0.40 -5.13 -8.45
C LYS A 178 0.95 -6.54 -8.32
N ALA A 179 2.26 -6.71 -8.44
CA ALA A 179 2.92 -8.02 -8.36
C ALA A 179 2.69 -8.73 -7.02
N HIS A 180 2.48 -7.97 -5.94
CA HIS A 180 2.29 -8.51 -4.59
C HIS A 180 0.83 -8.58 -4.13
N GLY A 181 -0.13 -8.34 -5.04
CA GLY A 181 -1.55 -8.61 -4.82
C GLY A 181 -2.38 -7.42 -4.33
N PHE A 182 -1.83 -6.20 -4.35
CA PHE A 182 -2.63 -4.99 -4.12
C PHE A 182 -3.43 -4.64 -5.36
N ASN A 183 -4.74 -4.58 -5.24
CA ASN A 183 -5.67 -4.33 -6.34
C ASN A 183 -6.20 -2.90 -6.40
N GLU A 184 -6.02 -2.09 -5.34
CA GLU A 184 -6.20 -0.64 -5.39
C GLU A 184 -4.83 0.03 -5.30
N ARG A 185 -4.45 0.83 -6.30
CA ARG A 185 -3.11 1.42 -6.41
C ARG A 185 -3.22 2.84 -6.96
N LEU A 186 -2.62 3.83 -6.28
CA LEU A 186 -2.64 5.24 -6.69
C LEU A 186 -1.23 5.84 -6.48
N ALA A 187 -0.83 6.81 -7.30
CA ALA A 187 0.40 7.58 -7.08
C ALA A 187 0.07 9.05 -6.91
N TYR A 188 0.54 9.64 -5.81
CA TYR A 188 0.33 11.03 -5.46
C TYR A 188 1.49 11.92 -5.93
N SER A 189 1.15 13.09 -6.48
CA SER A 189 2.13 14.07 -6.95
C SER A 189 3.01 14.63 -5.83
N PRO A 190 4.25 15.10 -6.14
CA PRO A 190 5.13 15.73 -5.17
C PRO A 190 4.48 16.92 -4.46
N ALA A 191 3.68 17.71 -5.18
CA ALA A 191 2.96 18.88 -4.65
C ALA A 191 1.94 18.52 -3.55
N LYS A 192 1.51 17.25 -3.49
CA LYS A 192 0.63 16.71 -2.46
C LYS A 192 1.36 15.83 -1.44
N GLY A 193 2.68 16.00 -1.30
CA GLY A 193 3.52 15.28 -0.35
C GLY A 193 4.16 14.01 -0.88
N GLY A 194 3.75 13.55 -2.08
CA GLY A 194 4.37 12.48 -2.87
C GLY A 194 4.44 11.13 -2.19
N HIS A 195 3.58 10.18 -2.58
CA HIS A 195 3.61 8.78 -2.12
C HIS A 195 2.83 7.87 -3.08
N VAL A 196 3.05 6.56 -2.99
CA VAL A 196 2.21 5.55 -3.63
C VAL A 196 1.29 4.97 -2.55
N HIS A 197 0.01 4.87 -2.87
CA HIS A 197 -1.02 4.20 -2.09
C HIS A 197 -1.25 2.80 -2.66
N CYS A 198 -1.20 1.78 -1.82
CA CYS A 198 -1.52 0.40 -2.21
C CYS A 198 -2.46 -0.25 -1.20
N ALA A 199 -3.56 -0.83 -1.68
CA ALA A 199 -4.56 -1.47 -0.85
C ALA A 199 -5.15 -2.77 -1.44
N MET A 200 -5.64 -3.64 -0.55
CA MET A 200 -6.39 -4.85 -0.89
C MET A 200 -7.89 -4.60 -0.67
N ASP A 201 -8.62 -4.18 -1.70
CA ASP A 201 -10.07 -3.98 -1.66
C ASP A 201 -10.83 -5.29 -2.04
N PRO A 202 -11.51 -5.97 -1.11
CA PRO A 202 -12.23 -7.21 -1.38
C PRO A 202 -13.51 -7.00 -2.21
N GLY A 203 -14.01 -5.78 -2.32
CA GLY A 203 -15.23 -5.44 -3.07
C GLY A 203 -14.96 -5.11 -4.55
N GLN A 204 -13.72 -5.27 -5.02
CA GLN A 204 -13.32 -4.85 -6.35
C GLN A 204 -12.58 -5.95 -7.09
N ALA A 205 -13.36 -6.92 -7.59
CA ALA A 205 -12.94 -7.72 -8.73
C ALA A 205 -12.68 -6.74 -9.89
N TRP A 206 -11.40 -6.46 -10.14
CA TRP A 206 -10.91 -5.62 -11.23
C TRP A 206 -11.38 -4.16 -11.22
N ARG A 207 -10.87 -3.40 -10.24
CA ARG A 207 -10.40 -2.05 -10.54
C ARG A 207 -8.89 -2.03 -10.50
N ASP A 208 -8.27 -2.65 -11.50
CA ASP A 208 -6.91 -2.29 -11.90
C ASP A 208 -6.96 -0.80 -12.29
N GLY A 209 -6.73 0.06 -11.29
CA GLY A 209 -6.94 1.49 -11.36
C GLY A 209 -8.33 1.92 -10.91
N LYS A 210 -8.37 2.92 -10.02
CA LYS A 210 -9.17 4.08 -10.40
C LYS A 210 -8.57 4.62 -11.70
N VAL A 211 -9.03 4.10 -12.83
CA VAL A 211 -8.99 4.85 -14.09
C VAL A 211 -10.32 5.59 -14.13
N GLY A 212 -10.44 6.61 -13.27
CA GLY A 212 -11.41 7.68 -13.48
C GLY A 212 -10.83 8.74 -14.40
N PHE A 213 -9.90 8.33 -15.28
CA PHE A 213 -9.19 9.23 -16.15
C PHE A 213 -9.35 8.82 -17.59
N ASP A 214 -9.73 9.80 -18.40
CA ASP A 214 -9.65 9.69 -19.84
C ASP A 214 -8.20 9.96 -20.21
N ALA A 215 -7.63 9.14 -21.08
CA ALA A 215 -6.32 9.42 -21.68
C ALA A 215 -6.47 9.42 -23.20
N TRP A 216 -5.61 10.18 -23.86
CA TRP A 216 -5.56 10.25 -25.31
C TRP A 216 -4.18 10.68 -25.79
N ILE A 217 -3.89 10.37 -27.04
CA ILE A 217 -2.73 10.92 -27.75
C ILE A 217 -3.18 11.95 -28.78
N VAL A 218 -2.37 12.99 -28.94
CA VAL A 218 -2.58 14.07 -29.91
C VAL A 218 -1.32 14.22 -30.73
N ARG A 219 -1.47 14.37 -32.04
CA ARG A 219 -0.36 14.73 -32.92
C ARG A 219 -0.19 16.26 -32.93
N ALA A 220 1.00 16.73 -32.56
CA ALA A 220 1.39 18.13 -32.54
C ALA A 220 1.71 18.65 -33.95
N GLU A 221 1.73 19.98 -34.11
CA GLU A 221 2.01 20.64 -35.39
C GLU A 221 3.42 20.36 -35.93
N ASP A 222 4.38 20.11 -35.04
CA ASP A 222 5.76 19.74 -35.38
C ASP A 222 5.91 18.26 -35.79
N GLY A 223 4.80 17.51 -35.82
CA GLY A 223 4.75 16.10 -36.16
C GLY A 223 5.04 15.14 -35.00
N SER A 224 5.37 15.66 -33.81
CA SER A 224 5.51 14.85 -32.60
C SER A 224 4.15 14.40 -32.06
N TRP A 225 4.17 13.41 -31.18
CA TRP A 225 3.02 12.91 -30.45
C TRP A 225 3.09 13.39 -29.00
N LYS A 226 1.93 13.69 -28.43
CA LYS A 226 1.79 14.13 -27.05
C LYS A 226 0.73 13.30 -26.35
N ALA A 227 1.05 12.84 -25.15
CA ALA A 227 0.11 12.20 -24.25
C ALA A 227 -0.67 13.27 -23.48
N GLU A 228 -1.96 13.06 -23.32
CA GLU A 228 -2.83 13.92 -22.52
C GLU A 228 -3.80 13.05 -21.74
N TRP A 229 -4.23 13.54 -20.60
CA TRP A 229 -5.16 12.84 -19.73
C TRP A 229 -6.00 13.84 -18.95
N ALA A 230 -7.18 13.41 -18.53
CA ALA A 230 -8.03 14.13 -17.57
C ALA A 230 -8.55 13.17 -16.51
N GLY A 231 -8.66 13.60 -15.27
CA GLY A 231 -9.07 12.77 -14.12
C GLY A 231 -7.92 12.31 -13.22
N LEU A 232 -6.67 12.66 -13.56
CA LEU A 232 -5.49 12.45 -12.70
C LEU A 232 -4.85 13.75 -12.21
N GLU A 233 -5.37 14.91 -12.53
CA GLU A 233 -4.74 16.21 -12.24
C GLU A 233 -4.64 16.47 -10.73
N ALA A 234 -5.55 15.87 -9.96
CA ALA A 234 -5.51 15.87 -8.50
C ALA A 234 -4.65 14.72 -7.93
N GLU A 235 -4.26 13.73 -8.73
CA GLU A 235 -3.62 12.49 -8.28
C GLU A 235 -2.14 12.47 -8.68
N GLY A 236 -1.77 12.81 -9.92
CA GLY A 236 -0.38 12.96 -10.38
C GLY A 236 -0.24 12.72 -11.89
N GLU A 237 0.98 12.77 -12.41
CA GLU A 237 1.23 12.40 -13.81
C GLU A 237 1.36 10.87 -13.93
N PRO A 238 0.58 10.20 -14.81
CA PRO A 238 0.69 8.76 -15.04
C PRO A 238 1.99 8.46 -15.78
N ALA A 239 2.59 7.28 -15.60
CA ALA A 239 3.75 6.91 -16.40
C ALA A 239 3.41 6.72 -17.87
N LEU A 240 4.33 7.07 -18.78
CA LEU A 240 4.07 7.11 -20.21
C LEU A 240 5.19 6.39 -20.96
N VAL A 241 4.85 5.33 -21.70
CA VAL A 241 5.80 4.57 -22.51
C VAL A 241 5.32 4.53 -23.95
N TRP A 242 6.11 5.13 -24.83
CA TRP A 242 5.89 5.14 -26.28
C TRP A 242 6.60 3.98 -26.95
N ARG A 243 5.95 3.39 -27.94
CA ARG A 243 6.50 2.40 -28.87
C ARG A 243 6.02 2.71 -30.28
N VAL A 244 6.68 2.10 -31.27
CA VAL A 244 6.30 2.20 -32.67
C VAL A 244 6.25 0.84 -33.34
N GLU A 245 5.46 0.75 -34.40
CA GLU A 245 5.49 -0.35 -35.35
C GLU A 245 6.06 0.14 -36.69
N GLY A 246 6.53 -0.79 -37.53
CA GLY A 246 7.08 -0.50 -38.86
C GLY A 246 8.60 -0.26 -38.88
N VAL A 247 9.20 0.05 -37.74
CA VAL A 247 10.65 0.19 -37.57
C VAL A 247 11.07 -0.31 -36.19
N GLU A 248 12.26 -0.90 -36.11
CA GLU A 248 12.85 -1.31 -34.84
C GLU A 248 13.37 -0.08 -34.09
N ALA A 249 12.75 0.22 -32.95
CA ALA A 249 13.15 1.31 -32.09
C ALA A 249 12.91 0.93 -30.62
N PRO A 250 13.77 1.36 -29.68
CA PRO A 250 13.56 1.12 -28.27
C PRO A 250 12.32 1.90 -27.78
N PRO A 251 11.63 1.42 -26.72
CA PRO A 251 10.59 2.19 -26.07
C PRO A 251 11.14 3.53 -25.53
N VAL A 252 10.35 4.58 -25.63
CA VAL A 252 10.71 5.93 -25.17
C VAL A 252 9.76 6.36 -24.06
N GLU A 253 10.29 6.83 -22.94
CA GLU A 253 9.48 7.37 -21.85
C GLU A 253 9.31 8.88 -22.00
N GLY A 254 8.12 9.40 -21.69
CA GLY A 254 7.90 10.85 -21.60
C GLY A 254 6.53 11.33 -22.07
N LEU A 255 6.31 12.63 -21.90
CA LEU A 255 5.06 13.30 -22.30
C LEU A 255 4.91 13.40 -23.81
N THR A 256 6.03 13.59 -24.51
CA THR A 256 6.08 13.77 -25.96
C THR A 256 6.98 12.72 -26.59
N PHE A 257 6.72 12.43 -27.87
CA PHE A 257 7.44 11.42 -28.61
C PHE A 257 7.50 11.77 -30.11
N THR A 258 8.70 11.79 -30.67
CA THR A 258 8.87 11.91 -32.12
C THR A 258 9.11 10.52 -32.69
N ALA A 259 8.17 10.06 -33.52
CA ALA A 259 8.32 8.76 -34.15
C ALA A 259 9.50 8.77 -35.14
N PRO A 260 10.34 7.72 -35.14
CA PRO A 260 11.38 7.56 -36.14
C PRO A 260 10.79 7.44 -37.55
N GLU A 261 11.58 7.86 -38.55
CA GLU A 261 11.21 7.71 -39.95
C GLU A 261 10.92 6.24 -40.29
N GLY A 262 9.84 6.01 -41.06
CA GLY A 262 9.39 4.66 -41.42
C GLY A 262 8.46 4.00 -40.40
N ALA A 263 8.22 4.60 -39.24
CA ALA A 263 7.18 4.13 -38.33
C ALA A 263 5.79 4.21 -38.98
N SER A 264 4.99 3.15 -38.87
CA SER A 264 3.63 3.08 -39.40
C SER A 264 2.56 3.35 -38.33
N LYS A 265 2.87 3.05 -37.06
CA LYS A 265 1.96 3.20 -35.92
C LYS A 265 2.70 3.71 -34.69
N VAL A 266 2.01 4.48 -33.86
CA VAL A 266 2.45 4.87 -32.52
C VAL A 266 1.57 4.17 -31.49
N LEU A 267 2.21 3.68 -30.44
CA LEU A 267 1.61 2.98 -29.32
C LEU A 267 2.02 3.74 -28.05
N LEU A 268 1.07 4.12 -27.21
CA LEU A 268 1.32 4.68 -25.89
C LEU A 268 0.72 3.78 -24.82
N THR A 269 1.52 3.45 -23.81
CA THR A 269 1.03 2.85 -22.57
C THR A 269 1.02 3.91 -21.47
N VAL A 270 -0.12 4.08 -20.80
CA VAL A 270 -0.36 5.05 -19.72
C VAL A 270 -0.58 4.30 -18.41
N ALA A 271 0.36 4.47 -17.48
CA ALA A 271 0.40 3.82 -16.17
C ALA A 271 0.22 2.28 -16.22
N ASP A 272 0.64 1.65 -17.32
CA ASP A 272 0.45 0.21 -17.62
C ASP A 272 -1.01 -0.27 -17.61
N VAL A 273 -1.97 0.66 -17.73
CA VAL A 273 -3.41 0.37 -17.62
C VAL A 273 -4.25 0.92 -18.76
N ALA A 274 -3.81 1.98 -19.44
CA ALA A 274 -4.46 2.47 -20.65
C ALA A 274 -3.49 2.40 -21.84
N PHE A 275 -4.03 2.07 -23.01
CA PHE A 275 -3.27 1.84 -24.22
C PHE A 275 -3.87 2.65 -25.35
N CYS A 276 -3.06 3.49 -25.98
CA CYS A 276 -3.46 4.32 -27.10
C CYS A 276 -2.71 3.81 -28.31
N GLU A 277 -3.41 3.65 -29.42
CA GLU A 277 -2.80 3.23 -30.67
C GLU A 277 -3.30 4.11 -31.81
N ALA A 278 -2.37 4.52 -32.67
CA ALA A 278 -2.68 5.43 -33.76
C ALA A 278 -1.80 5.17 -34.98
N PRO A 279 -2.37 5.12 -36.19
CA PRO A 279 -1.59 5.28 -37.41
C PRO A 279 -0.72 6.54 -37.35
N ILE A 280 0.49 6.50 -37.90
CA ILE A 280 1.45 7.60 -37.79
C ILE A 280 0.93 8.93 -38.40
N ASP A 281 0.03 8.82 -39.38
CA ASP A 281 -0.60 9.92 -40.09
C ASP A 281 -1.93 10.36 -39.48
N ALA A 282 -2.38 9.69 -38.42
CA ALA A 282 -3.63 10.02 -37.76
C ALA A 282 -3.58 11.44 -37.17
N THR A 283 -4.75 12.08 -37.16
CA THR A 283 -4.93 13.46 -36.72
C THR A 283 -6.03 13.54 -35.67
N GLY A 284 -6.02 14.63 -34.91
CA GLY A 284 -6.96 14.84 -33.81
C GLY A 284 -6.57 14.08 -32.54
N ARG A 285 -7.57 13.90 -31.69
CA ARG A 285 -7.44 13.33 -30.35
C ARG A 285 -7.87 11.87 -30.37
N ILE A 286 -6.93 10.97 -30.08
CA ILE A 286 -7.13 9.51 -30.17
C ILE A 286 -7.23 8.95 -28.75
N PRO A 287 -8.40 8.43 -28.34
CA PRO A 287 -8.60 7.94 -26.98
C PRO A 287 -7.77 6.68 -26.73
N CYS A 288 -7.31 6.54 -25.50
CA CYS A 288 -6.69 5.32 -25.01
C CYS A 288 -7.76 4.38 -24.48
N GLU A 289 -7.66 3.10 -24.80
CA GLU A 289 -8.51 2.07 -24.24
C GLU A 289 -7.92 1.56 -22.92
N THR A 290 -8.76 1.40 -21.91
CA THR A 290 -8.37 0.77 -20.65
C THR A 290 -8.48 -0.73 -20.80
N ASN A 291 -7.34 -1.42 -20.80
CA ASN A 291 -7.34 -2.84 -21.15
C ASN A 291 -7.33 -3.69 -19.87
N ALA A 292 -8.50 -4.18 -19.47
CA ALA A 292 -8.65 -5.13 -18.37
C ALA A 292 -7.90 -6.46 -18.61
N ALA A 293 -7.49 -6.75 -19.86
CA ALA A 293 -6.89 -8.02 -20.26
C ALA A 293 -5.37 -8.00 -20.52
N ALA A 294 -4.73 -6.83 -20.64
CA ALA A 294 -3.30 -6.71 -21.00
C ALA A 294 -2.32 -6.94 -19.83
N ALA A 295 -2.83 -7.23 -18.63
CA ALA A 295 -2.05 -7.43 -17.40
C ALA A 295 -1.35 -8.79 -17.29
N ALA A 296 -1.50 -9.69 -18.26
CA ALA A 296 -0.76 -10.95 -18.26
C ALA A 296 0.67 -10.69 -18.75
N PRO A 297 1.71 -11.02 -17.96
CA PRO A 297 3.08 -10.98 -18.47
C PRO A 297 3.17 -11.91 -19.68
N THR A 298 3.77 -11.43 -20.77
CA THR A 298 4.25 -12.29 -21.85
C THR A 298 5.10 -13.40 -21.21
N PRO A 299 4.87 -14.69 -21.54
CA PRO A 299 5.71 -15.77 -21.02
C PRO A 299 7.16 -15.44 -21.36
N ALA A 300 8.03 -15.43 -20.35
CA ALA A 300 9.46 -15.27 -20.56
C ALA A 300 9.91 -16.28 -21.61
N GLU A 301 10.47 -15.76 -22.70
CA GLU A 301 11.13 -16.56 -23.73
C GLU A 301 12.20 -17.39 -23.04
N LYS A 302 12.02 -18.71 -23.03
CA LYS A 302 13.00 -19.64 -22.45
C LYS A 302 14.32 -19.40 -23.16
N ALA A 303 15.32 -18.93 -22.43
CA ALA A 303 16.70 -18.97 -22.88
C ALA A 303 17.06 -20.43 -23.28
N PRO A 304 17.73 -20.66 -24.41
CA PRO A 304 18.11 -21.99 -24.83
C PRO A 304 19.09 -22.58 -23.80
N ALA A 305 18.79 -23.79 -23.34
CA ALA A 305 19.67 -24.54 -22.46
C ALA A 305 21.04 -24.72 -23.12
N SER A 306 22.09 -24.27 -22.43
CA SER A 306 23.49 -24.59 -22.71
C SER A 306 23.91 -25.76 -21.84
#